data_AF-A0A9Q9D7N7-F1
#
_entry.id   AF-A0A9Q9D7N7-F1
#
_cell.length_a   1.000
_cell.length_b   1.000
_cell.length_c   1.000
_cell.angle_alpha   90.00
_cell.angle_beta   90.00
_cell.angle_gamma   90.00
#
_symmetry.space_group_name_H-M   'P 1'
#
loop_
_entity.id
_entity.type
_entity.pdbx_description
1 polymer ?
#
loop_
_entity_poly.entity_id
_entity_poly.type
_entity_poly.pdbx_seq_one_letter_code
_entity_poly.pdbx_strand_id
1 'polypeptide(L)'
;MNDNLFLTQEKANKLVDGYVKKVALKDFQRPFLHQAKFFPFQAHTGTAGQVRFPRENPPVMELYARHFASPRFIKTVRHELIHYFLFMDKKPHGHNKEFKEWSCRVDAGGTYHHEGDEFLYFRGYCPVCGEIKRIRYGDDEKQMTCSKCKHLGFEIDNLFGMNEIWIKQADTARKNIIDNPRYIVLLPDGSYLRSEMSQLLLKVPKETTSTMRSAYVTSNLSKALKRAKRYSGQVKKYYTADHEFIESPYIYQCKECKRIERKDSPFLLNHLVCGRCKGEIFIFKGIK
;
A
#
# COMPACT_ATOMS: atom_id res chain seq x y z
N MET A 1 21.88 21.08 11.33
CA MET A 1 21.02 19.92 11.00
C MET A 1 20.62 20.10 9.55
N ASN A 2 20.97 19.16 8.66
CA ASN A 2 20.82 19.37 7.22
C ASN A 2 19.36 19.64 6.82
N ASP A 3 19.11 20.79 6.19
CA ASP A 3 17.84 21.18 5.56
C ASP A 3 17.42 20.28 4.36
N ASN A 4 18.16 19.19 4.13
CA ASN A 4 17.98 18.24 3.03
C ASN A 4 17.25 16.94 3.41
N LEU A 5 16.70 16.83 4.62
CA LEU A 5 16.08 15.57 5.08
C LEU A 5 14.62 15.37 4.63
N PHE A 6 13.93 16.43 4.18
CA PHE A 6 12.49 16.41 3.91
C PHE A 6 12.15 17.04 2.55
N LEU A 7 11.18 16.45 1.84
CA LEU A 7 10.63 17.03 0.63
C LEU A 7 9.60 18.11 1.00
N THR A 8 9.77 19.30 0.41
CA THR A 8 8.71 20.31 0.37
C THR A 8 7.57 19.80 -0.52
N GLN A 9 6.35 20.33 -0.33
CA GLN A 9 5.20 20.00 -1.20
C GLN A 9 5.54 20.23 -2.68
N GLU A 10 6.24 21.32 -3.00
CA GLU A 10 6.67 21.63 -4.36
C GLU A 10 7.62 20.57 -4.94
N LYS A 11 8.66 20.18 -4.19
CA LYS A 11 9.61 19.14 -4.63
C LYS A 11 8.91 17.80 -4.82
N ALA A 12 8.00 17.43 -3.90
CA ALA A 12 7.22 16.21 -4.00
C ALA A 12 6.25 16.23 -5.19
N ASN A 13 5.63 17.38 -5.46
CA ASN A 13 4.76 17.55 -6.63
C ASN A 13 5.55 17.39 -7.94
N LYS A 14 6.76 17.95 -8.05
CA LYS A 14 7.62 17.74 -9.23
C LYS A 14 7.99 16.26 -9.42
N LEU A 15 8.27 15.54 -8.33
CA LEU A 15 8.55 14.11 -8.36
C LEU A 15 7.37 13.29 -8.89
N VAL A 16 6.18 13.49 -8.32
CA VAL A 16 4.99 12.72 -8.74
C VAL A 16 4.53 13.09 -10.15
N ASP A 17 4.63 14.35 -10.56
CA ASP A 17 4.35 14.77 -11.93
C ASP A 17 5.24 14.03 -12.95
N GLY A 18 6.55 14.02 -12.70
CA GLY A 18 7.49 13.27 -13.53
C GLY A 18 7.22 11.77 -13.54
N TYR A 19 6.85 11.19 -12.40
CA TYR A 19 6.46 9.78 -12.30
C TYR A 19 5.22 9.45 -13.12
N VAL A 20 4.14 10.22 -12.98
CA VAL A 20 2.89 10.03 -13.73
C VAL A 20 3.12 10.13 -15.23
N LYS A 21 3.94 11.08 -15.68
CA LYS A 21 4.31 11.22 -17.10
C LYS A 21 5.05 10.00 -17.65
N LYS A 22 5.98 9.45 -16.88
CA LYS A 22 6.70 8.21 -17.25
C LYS A 22 5.74 7.01 -17.33
N VAL A 23 4.82 6.87 -16.38
CA VAL A 23 3.81 5.81 -16.39
C VAL A 23 2.88 5.95 -17.61
N ALA A 24 2.41 7.15 -17.90
CA ALA A 24 1.57 7.42 -19.07
C ALA A 24 2.24 7.00 -20.38
N LEU A 25 3.49 7.42 -20.59
CA LEU A 25 4.26 7.02 -21.77
C LEU A 25 4.49 5.51 -21.82
N LYS A 26 4.86 4.87 -20.71
CA LYS A 26 5.15 3.42 -20.67
C LYS A 26 3.91 2.56 -20.91
N ASP A 27 2.84 2.79 -20.15
CA ASP A 27 1.69 1.88 -20.09
C ASP A 27 0.60 2.21 -21.10
N PHE A 28 0.47 3.49 -21.49
CA PHE A 28 -0.57 3.94 -22.42
C PHE A 28 0.00 4.33 -23.79
N GLN A 29 1.33 4.43 -23.93
CA GLN A 29 2.00 4.93 -25.14
C GLN A 29 1.52 6.33 -25.53
N ARG A 30 1.08 7.11 -24.53
CA ARG A 30 0.48 8.44 -24.71
C ARG A 30 1.01 9.39 -23.64
N PRO A 31 1.37 10.64 -23.98
CA PRO A 31 1.86 11.60 -23.01
C PRO A 31 0.71 12.09 -22.12
N PHE A 32 0.98 12.20 -20.82
CA PHE A 32 0.16 12.97 -19.89
C PHE A 32 0.57 14.45 -19.97
N LEU A 33 -0.31 15.29 -20.53
CA LEU A 33 -0.01 16.69 -20.87
C LEU A 33 -0.32 17.68 -19.74
N HIS A 34 -1.02 17.23 -18.72
CA HIS A 34 -1.46 18.04 -17.59
C HIS A 34 -0.56 17.84 -16.37
N GLN A 35 -0.98 18.38 -15.23
CA GLN A 35 -0.21 18.30 -14.00
C GLN A 35 -0.74 17.20 -13.07
N ALA A 36 0.18 16.44 -12.50
CA ALA A 36 -0.08 15.63 -11.32
C ALA A 36 0.59 16.25 -10.11
N LYS A 37 -0.09 16.18 -8.96
CA LYS A 37 0.44 16.65 -7.69
C LYS A 37 0.01 15.73 -6.58
N PHE A 38 0.71 15.77 -5.45
CA PHE A 38 0.14 15.19 -4.27
C PHE A 38 -0.97 16.09 -3.75
N PHE A 39 -1.95 15.48 -3.08
CA PHE A 39 -2.75 16.22 -2.14
C PHE A 39 -1.83 16.99 -1.16
N PRO A 40 -2.30 18.13 -0.62
CA PRO A 40 -1.61 18.74 0.52
C PRO A 40 -1.29 17.65 1.55
N PHE A 41 -0.08 17.61 2.09
CA PHE A 41 0.33 16.50 2.98
C PHE A 41 -0.59 16.33 4.20
N GLN A 42 -1.32 17.38 4.57
CA GLN A 42 -2.28 17.43 5.67
C GLN A 42 -3.75 17.23 5.20
N ALA A 43 -4.01 16.96 3.92
CA ALA A 43 -5.36 16.83 3.40
C ALA A 43 -5.95 15.45 3.70
N HIS A 44 -7.18 15.43 4.19
CA HIS A 44 -7.94 14.22 4.47
C HIS A 44 -8.85 13.88 3.30
N THR A 45 -8.59 12.75 2.64
CA THR A 45 -9.45 12.27 1.55
C THR A 45 -9.75 10.79 1.76
N GLY A 46 -10.98 10.38 1.45
CA GLY A 46 -11.37 8.96 1.43
C GLY A 46 -10.82 8.18 0.23
N THR A 47 -10.17 8.88 -0.71
CA THR A 47 -9.60 8.29 -1.93
C THR A 47 -8.07 8.28 -1.91
N ALA A 48 -7.48 7.29 -2.58
CA ALA A 48 -6.04 7.20 -2.82
C ALA A 48 -5.55 8.13 -3.96
N GLY A 49 -6.47 8.56 -4.83
CA GLY A 49 -6.21 9.45 -5.96
C GLY A 49 -7.50 9.98 -6.58
N GLN A 50 -7.40 11.02 -7.39
CA GLN A 50 -8.50 11.49 -8.23
C GLN A 50 -7.96 12.28 -9.43
N VAL A 51 -8.72 12.33 -10.51
CA VAL A 51 -8.57 13.36 -11.55
C VAL A 51 -9.74 14.33 -11.45
N ARG A 52 -9.42 15.62 -11.33
CA ARG A 52 -10.42 16.69 -11.37
C ARG A 52 -10.56 17.20 -12.80
N PHE A 53 -11.82 17.35 -13.24
CA PHE A 53 -12.19 17.90 -14.56
C PHE A 53 -12.97 19.22 -14.41
N PRO A 54 -12.32 20.31 -13.95
CA PRO A 54 -12.96 21.61 -13.82
C PRO A 54 -13.36 22.18 -15.20
N ARG A 55 -14.46 22.95 -15.26
CA ARG A 55 -14.97 23.53 -16.53
C ARG A 55 -14.03 24.57 -17.13
N GLU A 56 -13.45 25.41 -16.27
CA GLU A 56 -12.67 26.59 -16.66
C GLU A 56 -11.17 26.40 -16.49
N ASN A 57 -10.74 25.25 -15.95
CA ASN A 57 -9.34 24.99 -15.66
C ASN A 57 -8.87 23.69 -16.32
N PRO A 58 -7.57 23.54 -16.58
CA PRO A 58 -7.04 22.27 -17.07
C PRO A 58 -7.26 21.15 -16.04
N PRO A 59 -7.44 19.89 -16.49
CA PRO A 59 -7.47 18.74 -15.59
C PRO A 59 -6.24 18.66 -14.69
N VAL A 60 -6.43 18.21 -13.46
CA VAL A 60 -5.35 17.99 -12.50
C VAL A 60 -5.53 16.63 -11.83
N MET A 61 -4.47 15.83 -11.81
CA MET A 61 -4.43 14.58 -11.06
C MET A 61 -3.88 14.84 -9.66
N GLU A 62 -4.58 14.35 -8.64
CA GLU A 62 -4.17 14.45 -7.25
C GLU A 62 -4.03 13.06 -6.64
N LEU A 63 -2.89 12.81 -5.99
CA LEU A 63 -2.53 11.49 -5.48
C LEU A 63 -2.14 11.58 -4.01
N TYR A 64 -2.31 10.48 -3.28
CA TYR A 64 -1.92 10.43 -1.87
C TYR A 64 -0.44 10.07 -1.70
N ALA A 65 0.35 10.96 -1.10
CA ALA A 65 1.81 10.80 -0.95
C ALA A 65 2.20 9.55 -0.15
N ARG A 66 1.38 9.16 0.84
CA ARG A 66 1.62 8.00 1.71
C ARG A 66 1.85 6.70 0.95
N HIS A 67 1.24 6.57 -0.22
CA HIS A 67 1.32 5.35 -1.00
C HIS A 67 2.50 5.37 -1.97
N PHE A 68 3.22 6.49 -2.16
CA PHE A 68 4.17 6.64 -3.27
C PHE A 68 5.14 5.46 -3.43
N ALA A 69 5.66 4.86 -2.35
CA ALA A 69 6.54 3.68 -2.41
C ALA A 69 5.80 2.31 -2.38
N SER A 70 4.50 2.30 -2.68
CA SER A 70 3.64 1.12 -2.65
C SER A 70 3.41 0.57 -4.05
N PRO A 71 3.38 -0.77 -4.22
CA PRO A 71 2.79 -1.42 -5.38
C PRO A 71 1.33 -0.97 -5.64
N ARG A 72 0.62 -0.46 -4.63
CA ARG A 72 -0.71 0.15 -4.83
C ARG A 72 -0.65 1.48 -5.57
N PHE A 73 0.42 2.24 -5.44
CA PHE A 73 0.48 3.60 -5.98
C PHE A 73 0.52 3.62 -7.49
N ILE A 74 1.30 2.73 -8.11
CA ILE A 74 1.26 2.58 -9.57
C ILE A 74 -0.16 2.21 -10.05
N LYS A 75 -0.87 1.35 -9.30
CA LYS A 75 -2.24 0.93 -9.64
C LYS A 75 -3.18 2.13 -9.57
N THR A 76 -3.08 2.95 -8.52
CA THR A 76 -3.80 4.23 -8.43
C THR A 76 -3.46 5.16 -9.58
N VAL A 77 -2.18 5.37 -9.89
CA VAL A 77 -1.77 6.24 -11.01
C VAL A 77 -2.36 5.76 -12.34
N ARG A 78 -2.30 4.46 -12.61
CA ARG A 78 -2.91 3.87 -13.81
C ARG A 78 -4.43 4.07 -13.82
N HIS A 79 -5.11 3.85 -12.69
CA HIS A 79 -6.54 4.06 -12.54
C HIS A 79 -6.95 5.49 -12.92
N GLU A 80 -6.24 6.47 -12.35
CA GLU A 80 -6.49 7.89 -12.63
C GLU A 80 -6.11 8.26 -14.07
N LEU A 81 -5.05 7.67 -14.65
CA LEU A 81 -4.69 7.88 -16.05
C LEU A 81 -5.76 7.36 -17.02
N ILE A 82 -6.44 6.25 -16.71
CA ILE A 82 -7.55 5.76 -17.53
C ILE A 82 -8.67 6.79 -17.54
N HIS A 83 -9.09 7.30 -16.38
CA HIS A 83 -10.08 8.36 -16.29
C HIS A 83 -9.67 9.58 -17.10
N TYR A 84 -8.43 10.01 -16.96
CA TYR A 84 -7.87 11.13 -17.71
C TYR A 84 -7.94 10.91 -19.22
N PHE A 85 -7.45 9.78 -19.75
CA PHE A 85 -7.42 9.55 -21.19
C PHE A 85 -8.81 9.38 -21.80
N LEU A 86 -9.73 8.71 -21.10
CA LEU A 86 -11.13 8.63 -21.52
C LEU A 86 -11.76 10.03 -21.62
N PHE A 87 -11.49 10.90 -20.64
CA PHE A 87 -11.94 12.28 -20.69
C PHE A 87 -11.33 13.05 -21.87
N MET A 88 -10.01 12.95 -22.09
CA MET A 88 -9.33 13.61 -23.20
C MET A 88 -9.87 13.14 -24.56
N ASP A 89 -10.30 11.89 -24.66
CA ASP A 89 -10.91 11.30 -25.86
C ASP A 89 -12.41 11.63 -26.01
N LYS A 90 -12.95 12.49 -25.13
CA LYS A 90 -14.38 12.86 -25.06
C LYS A 90 -15.30 11.65 -24.89
N LYS A 91 -14.82 10.60 -24.22
CA LYS A 91 -15.58 9.39 -23.90
C LYS A 91 -16.15 9.46 -22.48
N PRO A 92 -17.17 8.64 -22.17
CA PRO A 92 -17.61 8.47 -20.79
C PRO A 92 -16.43 7.95 -19.95
N HIS A 93 -16.05 8.71 -18.93
CA HIS A 93 -14.87 8.47 -18.11
C HIS A 93 -15.21 7.89 -16.74
N GLY A 94 -16.36 7.22 -16.61
CA GLY A 94 -16.68 6.38 -15.43
C GLY A 94 -16.16 4.95 -15.58
N HIS A 95 -16.44 4.08 -14.61
CA HIS A 95 -16.03 2.66 -14.60
C HIS A 95 -16.86 1.76 -15.54
N ASN A 96 -16.95 2.17 -16.80
CA ASN A 96 -17.66 1.46 -17.87
C ASN A 96 -16.83 0.29 -18.44
N LYS A 97 -17.33 -0.35 -19.50
CA LYS A 97 -16.65 -1.48 -20.17
C LYS A 97 -15.24 -1.11 -20.63
N GLU A 98 -15.08 0.03 -21.30
CA GLU A 98 -13.78 0.48 -21.83
C GLU A 98 -12.78 0.77 -20.70
N PHE A 99 -13.23 1.38 -19.60
CA PHE A 99 -12.41 1.56 -18.41
C PHE A 99 -11.89 0.22 -17.87
N LYS A 100 -12.77 -0.79 -17.77
CA LYS A 100 -12.41 -2.11 -17.25
C LYS A 100 -11.41 -2.82 -18.16
N GLU A 101 -11.60 -2.74 -19.47
CA GLU A 101 -10.65 -3.29 -20.45
C GLU A 101 -9.26 -2.66 -20.32
N TRP A 102 -9.19 -1.33 -20.23
CA TRP A 102 -7.93 -0.63 -19.96
C TRP A 102 -7.33 -1.03 -18.62
N SER A 103 -8.15 -1.11 -17.57
CA SER A 103 -7.72 -1.53 -16.24
C SER A 103 -7.08 -2.93 -16.26
N CYS A 104 -7.64 -3.87 -17.02
CA CYS A 104 -7.04 -5.20 -17.25
C CYS A 104 -5.70 -5.08 -17.95
N ARG A 105 -5.65 -4.31 -19.03
CA ARG A 105 -4.48 -4.19 -19.90
C ARG A 105 -3.25 -3.63 -19.16
N VAL A 106 -3.46 -2.63 -18.31
CA VAL A 106 -2.34 -1.94 -17.63
C VAL A 106 -2.14 -2.42 -16.19
N ASP A 107 -2.97 -3.33 -15.66
CA ASP A 107 -2.97 -3.71 -14.24
C ASP A 107 -3.14 -2.47 -13.34
N ALA A 108 -4.28 -1.79 -13.47
CA ALA A 108 -4.65 -0.63 -12.65
C ALA A 108 -5.31 -1.03 -11.31
N GLY A 109 -5.45 -2.32 -11.02
CA GLY A 109 -6.12 -2.83 -9.82
C GLY A 109 -7.62 -2.48 -9.74
N GLY A 110 -8.19 -2.60 -8.53
CA GLY A 110 -9.61 -2.40 -8.25
C GLY A 110 -10.42 -3.70 -8.18
N THR A 111 -11.70 -3.59 -7.84
CA THR A 111 -12.64 -4.74 -7.71
C THR A 111 -12.93 -5.45 -9.03
N TYR A 112 -12.38 -4.98 -10.15
CA TYR A 112 -12.64 -5.49 -11.48
C TYR A 112 -11.79 -6.69 -11.88
N HIS A 113 -10.71 -6.96 -11.12
CA HIS A 113 -9.79 -8.07 -11.40
C HIS A 113 -9.94 -9.18 -10.37
N HIS A 114 -9.72 -8.88 -9.09
CA HIS A 114 -9.63 -9.89 -8.04
C HIS A 114 -9.96 -9.30 -6.66
N GLU A 115 -10.52 -10.12 -5.77
CA GLU A 115 -10.67 -9.78 -4.35
C GLU A 115 -9.37 -10.11 -3.60
N GLY A 116 -8.86 -9.20 -2.75
CA GLY A 116 -7.75 -9.48 -1.82
C GLY A 116 -6.47 -8.66 -2.05
N ASP A 117 -5.34 -9.17 -1.54
CA ASP A 117 -4.05 -8.50 -1.33
C ASP A 117 -3.31 -8.08 -2.63
N GLU A 118 -3.93 -7.21 -3.43
CA GLU A 118 -3.44 -6.72 -4.73
C GLU A 118 -2.04 -6.11 -4.68
N PHE A 119 -1.60 -5.64 -3.51
CA PHE A 119 -0.28 -5.07 -3.30
C PHE A 119 0.84 -6.13 -3.23
N LEU A 120 0.49 -7.41 -3.10
CA LEU A 120 1.45 -8.52 -3.11
C LEU A 120 1.74 -9.05 -4.51
N TYR A 121 1.17 -8.46 -5.55
CA TYR A 121 1.35 -8.93 -6.93
C TYR A 121 2.15 -7.91 -7.74
N PHE A 122 3.16 -8.41 -8.43
CA PHE A 122 3.95 -7.67 -9.40
C PHE A 122 3.56 -8.03 -10.83
N ARG A 123 3.82 -7.11 -11.74
CA ARG A 123 3.81 -7.38 -13.18
C ARG A 123 5.18 -7.92 -13.57
N GLY A 124 5.23 -9.14 -14.09
CA GLY A 124 6.40 -9.73 -14.71
C GLY A 124 6.25 -9.81 -16.23
N TYR A 125 7.36 -9.87 -16.94
CA TYR A 125 7.40 -10.02 -18.39
C TYR A 125 8.29 -11.18 -18.79
N CYS A 126 7.86 -11.93 -19.80
CA CYS A 126 8.73 -12.86 -20.47
C CYS A 126 9.78 -12.09 -21.29
N PRO A 127 11.10 -12.29 -21.06
CA PRO A 127 12.15 -11.56 -21.78
C PRO A 127 12.21 -11.91 -23.26
N VAL A 128 11.63 -13.04 -23.67
CA VAL A 128 11.66 -13.51 -25.06
C VAL A 128 10.50 -12.97 -25.89
N CYS A 129 9.27 -13.07 -25.38
CA CYS A 129 8.07 -12.74 -26.16
C CYS A 129 7.23 -11.58 -25.61
N GLY A 130 7.65 -10.98 -24.49
CA GLY A 130 6.95 -9.87 -23.85
C GLY A 130 5.63 -10.23 -23.17
N GLU A 131 5.30 -11.52 -23.05
CA GLU A 131 4.09 -11.98 -22.34
C GLU A 131 4.09 -11.42 -20.91
N ILE A 132 2.97 -10.81 -20.52
CA ILE A 132 2.82 -10.22 -19.18
C ILE A 132 2.19 -11.27 -18.25
N LYS A 133 2.77 -11.44 -17.08
CA LYS A 133 2.26 -12.35 -16.04
C LYS A 133 2.18 -11.62 -14.70
N ARG A 134 1.15 -11.94 -13.90
CA ARG A 134 1.09 -11.51 -12.50
C ARG A 134 1.89 -12.50 -11.66
N ILE A 135 2.81 -11.99 -10.85
CA ILE A 135 3.72 -12.78 -10.01
C ILE A 135 3.50 -12.36 -8.57
N ARG A 136 3.20 -13.31 -7.68
CA ARG A 136 3.03 -12.99 -6.27
C ARG A 136 4.40 -12.81 -5.62
N TYR A 137 4.52 -11.82 -4.75
CA TYR A 137 5.72 -11.64 -3.93
C TYR A 137 6.01 -12.91 -3.13
N GLY A 138 7.24 -13.41 -3.27
CA GLY A 138 7.71 -14.65 -2.65
C GLY A 138 7.62 -15.89 -3.54
N ASP A 139 6.95 -15.81 -4.69
CA ASP A 139 7.04 -16.85 -5.72
C ASP A 139 8.41 -16.77 -6.41
N ASP A 140 8.90 -17.91 -6.91
CA ASP A 140 10.14 -17.97 -7.69
C ASP A 140 9.85 -17.69 -9.17
N GLU A 141 10.00 -16.42 -9.57
CA GLU A 141 9.76 -15.97 -10.94
C GLU A 141 10.64 -16.66 -11.98
N LYS A 142 11.81 -17.16 -11.56
CA LYS A 142 12.80 -17.81 -12.44
C LYS A 142 12.40 -19.22 -12.81
N GLN A 143 11.54 -19.86 -12.01
CA GLN A 143 11.00 -21.20 -12.28
C GLN A 143 9.66 -21.17 -13.03
N MET A 144 9.12 -19.98 -13.32
CA MET A 144 7.85 -19.86 -14.01
C MET A 144 8.01 -20.03 -15.53
N THR A 145 7.19 -20.88 -16.15
CA THR A 145 7.18 -21.06 -17.60
C THR A 145 6.21 -20.11 -18.29
N CYS A 146 6.65 -19.48 -19.38
CA CYS A 146 5.82 -18.65 -20.24
C CYS A 146 4.81 -19.51 -21.02
N SER A 147 3.52 -19.15 -20.95
CA SER A 147 2.45 -19.87 -21.64
C SER A 147 2.62 -19.85 -23.17
N LYS A 148 3.09 -18.71 -23.71
CA LYS A 148 3.18 -18.39 -25.13
C LYS A 148 4.42 -18.99 -25.82
N CYS A 149 5.61 -18.81 -25.25
CA CYS A 149 6.87 -19.25 -25.88
C CYS A 149 7.61 -20.34 -25.11
N LYS A 150 7.06 -20.83 -23.99
CA LYS A 150 7.64 -21.87 -23.12
C LYS A 150 9.01 -21.53 -22.50
N HIS A 151 9.47 -20.28 -22.64
CA HIS A 151 10.65 -19.79 -21.94
C HIS A 151 10.49 -19.92 -20.42
N LEU A 152 11.58 -20.26 -19.73
CA LEU A 152 11.64 -20.39 -18.28
C LEU A 152 12.20 -19.10 -17.67
N GLY A 153 11.42 -18.48 -16.79
CA GLY A 153 11.79 -17.25 -16.10
C GLY A 153 11.02 -16.03 -16.59
N PHE A 154 10.72 -15.14 -15.65
CA PHE A 154 10.13 -13.83 -15.89
C PHE A 154 10.96 -12.73 -15.24
N GLU A 155 11.00 -11.56 -15.87
CA GLU A 155 11.60 -10.35 -15.31
C GLU A 155 10.52 -9.51 -14.64
N ILE A 156 10.72 -9.13 -13.38
CA ILE A 156 9.78 -8.28 -12.65
C ILE A 156 9.93 -6.83 -13.13
N ASP A 157 8.80 -6.19 -13.44
CA ASP A 157 8.74 -4.73 -13.68
C ASP A 157 9.25 -4.01 -12.44
N ASN A 158 10.41 -3.37 -12.51
CA ASN A 158 10.91 -2.63 -11.35
C ASN A 158 10.17 -1.29 -11.12
N LEU A 159 9.26 -0.88 -12.01
CA LEU A 159 8.44 0.32 -11.87
C LEU A 159 9.27 1.56 -11.47
N PHE A 160 10.36 1.81 -12.20
CA PHE A 160 11.28 2.92 -11.93
C PHE A 160 11.99 2.83 -10.56
N GLY A 161 12.31 1.61 -10.10
CA GLY A 161 13.03 1.35 -8.84
C GLY A 161 12.10 1.14 -7.63
N MET A 162 10.79 1.28 -7.82
CA MET A 162 9.82 1.23 -6.74
C MET A 162 9.62 -0.18 -6.18
N ASN A 163 9.62 -1.19 -7.06
CA ASN A 163 9.41 -2.57 -6.59
C ASN A 163 10.61 -3.06 -5.80
N GLU A 164 11.84 -2.71 -6.16
CA GLU A 164 13.01 -2.98 -5.33
C GLU A 164 12.93 -2.34 -3.94
N ILE A 165 12.53 -1.06 -3.87
CA ILE A 165 12.37 -0.34 -2.60
C ILE A 165 11.32 -1.02 -1.72
N TRP A 166 10.22 -1.46 -2.33
CA TRP A 166 9.16 -2.18 -1.62
C TRP A 166 9.62 -3.57 -1.16
N ILE A 167 10.29 -4.35 -2.03
CA ILE A 167 10.80 -5.69 -1.70
C ILE A 167 11.74 -5.63 -0.49
N LYS A 168 12.68 -4.67 -0.47
CA LYS A 168 13.58 -4.49 0.67
C LYS A 168 12.83 -4.23 1.98
N GLN A 169 11.78 -3.42 1.93
CA GLN A 169 10.94 -3.12 3.09
C GLN A 169 10.12 -4.35 3.52
N ALA A 170 9.54 -5.07 2.55
CA ALA A 170 8.81 -6.31 2.79
C ALA A 170 9.68 -7.40 3.41
N ASP A 171 10.91 -7.60 2.90
CA ASP A 171 11.87 -8.56 3.43
C ASP A 171 12.27 -8.20 4.87
N THR A 172 12.54 -6.91 5.13
CA THR A 172 12.88 -6.42 6.47
C THR A 172 11.73 -6.65 7.44
N ALA A 173 10.50 -6.34 7.04
CA ALA A 173 9.34 -6.54 7.87
C ALA A 173 9.04 -8.03 8.09
N ARG A 174 9.19 -8.87 7.06
CA ARG A 174 9.06 -10.33 7.15
C ARG A 174 10.07 -10.89 8.14
N LYS A 175 11.34 -10.48 8.05
CA LYS A 175 12.38 -10.83 9.02
C LYS A 175 11.99 -10.41 10.43
N ASN A 176 11.55 -9.17 10.62
CA ASN A 176 11.11 -8.69 11.93
C ASN A 176 9.95 -9.51 12.51
N ILE A 177 8.99 -9.96 11.68
CA ILE A 177 7.88 -10.80 12.13
C ILE A 177 8.36 -12.21 12.51
N ILE A 178 9.31 -12.76 11.77
CA ILE A 178 9.93 -14.07 12.07
C ILE A 178 10.70 -13.98 13.39
N ASP A 179 11.50 -12.92 13.57
CA ASP A 179 12.32 -12.68 14.75
C ASP A 179 11.46 -12.29 15.98
N ASN A 180 10.29 -11.67 15.76
CA ASN A 180 9.38 -11.18 16.81
C ASN A 180 7.94 -11.69 16.58
N PRO A 181 7.69 -13.00 16.75
CA PRO A 181 6.39 -13.58 16.45
C PRO A 181 5.29 -13.01 17.35
N ARG A 182 4.14 -12.74 16.75
CA ARG A 182 2.89 -12.48 17.49
C ARG A 182 2.09 -13.76 17.57
N TYR A 183 1.30 -13.87 18.64
CA TYR A 183 0.50 -15.04 18.94
C TYR A 183 -0.96 -14.63 19.08
N ILE A 184 -1.85 -15.39 18.45
CA ILE A 184 -3.30 -15.29 18.63
C ILE A 184 -3.82 -16.51 19.35
N VAL A 185 -4.90 -16.32 20.10
CA VAL A 185 -5.64 -17.41 20.73
C VAL A 185 -6.92 -17.67 19.96
N LEU A 186 -7.00 -18.86 19.38
CA LEU A 186 -8.17 -19.43 18.74
C LEU A 186 -9.00 -20.18 19.76
N LEU A 187 -10.31 -20.07 19.68
CA LEU A 187 -11.27 -20.90 20.41
C LEU A 187 -11.55 -22.21 19.65
N PRO A 188 -12.11 -23.23 20.31
CA PRO A 188 -12.45 -24.51 19.67
C PRO A 188 -13.34 -24.40 18.44
N ASP A 189 -14.20 -23.38 18.38
CA ASP A 189 -15.11 -23.08 17.27
C ASP A 189 -14.45 -22.30 16.12
N GLY A 190 -13.13 -22.10 16.18
CA GLY A 190 -12.37 -21.33 15.20
C GLY A 190 -12.47 -19.81 15.38
N SER A 191 -13.25 -19.33 16.36
CA SER A 191 -13.36 -17.90 16.68
C SER A 191 -12.18 -17.42 17.54
N TYR A 192 -12.13 -16.11 17.83
CA TYR A 192 -11.03 -15.50 18.59
C TYR A 192 -11.54 -14.76 19.82
N LEU A 193 -10.69 -14.66 20.86
CA LEU A 193 -11.00 -13.93 22.09
C LEU A 193 -10.98 -12.40 21.86
N ARG A 194 -12.05 -11.69 22.25
CA ARG A 194 -12.09 -10.21 22.22
C ARG A 194 -10.96 -9.60 23.08
N SER A 195 -10.24 -8.64 22.52
CA SER A 195 -9.28 -7.79 23.25
C SER A 195 -9.87 -6.39 23.47
N GLU A 196 -9.60 -5.79 24.64
CA GLU A 196 -10.00 -4.40 24.95
C GLU A 196 -9.15 -3.34 24.22
N MET A 197 -8.03 -3.74 23.58
CA MET A 197 -7.03 -2.81 23.04
C MET A 197 -6.79 -2.92 21.52
N SER A 198 -7.59 -3.67 20.77
CA SER A 198 -7.41 -3.79 19.32
C SER A 198 -8.40 -2.90 18.57
N GLN A 199 -8.00 -1.64 18.36
CA GLN A 199 -8.64 -0.73 17.39
C GLN A 199 -8.32 -1.09 15.92
N LEU A 200 -7.42 -2.04 15.69
CA LEU A 200 -7.16 -2.60 14.36
C LEU A 200 -8.15 -3.72 14.10
N LEU A 201 -9.18 -3.41 13.32
CA LEU A 201 -10.16 -4.36 12.78
C LEU A 201 -9.42 -5.39 11.90
N LEU A 202 -9.20 -6.59 12.43
CA LEU A 202 -8.61 -7.71 11.70
C LEU A 202 -9.70 -8.36 10.83
N LYS A 203 -9.54 -8.32 9.50
CA LYS A 203 -10.37 -9.12 8.58
C LYS A 203 -9.69 -10.48 8.42
N VAL A 204 -10.22 -11.49 9.09
CA VAL A 204 -9.80 -12.89 8.95
C VAL A 204 -10.61 -13.53 7.80
N PRO A 205 -10.07 -14.51 7.03
CA PRO A 205 -10.79 -15.18 5.95
C PRO A 205 -12.14 -15.74 6.41
N LYS A 206 -13.15 -15.61 5.54
CA LYS A 206 -14.52 -16.09 5.75
C LYS A 206 -14.57 -17.62 5.72
N GLU A 207 -14.34 -18.25 6.85
CA GLU A 207 -15.04 -19.49 7.18
C GLU A 207 -16.08 -19.15 8.25
N THR A 208 -17.31 -19.55 7.98
CA THR A 208 -18.56 -19.01 8.52
C THR A 208 -18.67 -19.09 10.05
N THR A 209 -18.54 -17.95 10.73
CA THR A 209 -19.29 -17.66 11.97
C THR A 209 -19.70 -16.19 11.98
N SER A 210 -20.97 -15.93 12.25
CA SER A 210 -21.68 -14.65 12.06
C SER A 210 -21.32 -13.54 13.06
N THR A 211 -20.16 -13.59 13.71
CA THR A 211 -19.75 -12.54 14.65
C THR A 211 -18.32 -12.09 14.40
N MET A 212 -18.15 -10.96 13.69
CA MET A 212 -16.87 -10.26 13.67
C MET A 212 -16.51 -9.81 15.09
N ARG A 213 -15.56 -10.50 15.74
CA ARG A 213 -15.00 -10.11 17.03
C ARG A 213 -13.48 -10.09 16.93
N SER A 214 -12.88 -8.99 17.38
CA SER A 214 -11.43 -8.75 17.32
C SER A 214 -10.63 -9.84 18.05
N ALA A 215 -9.47 -10.25 17.51
CA ALA A 215 -8.67 -11.32 18.09
C ALA A 215 -7.75 -10.84 19.25
N TYR A 216 -7.50 -11.71 20.23
CA TYR A 216 -6.51 -11.50 21.29
C TYR A 216 -5.13 -11.78 20.72
N VAL A 217 -4.36 -10.72 20.48
CA VAL A 217 -3.00 -10.77 19.93
C VAL A 217 -2.00 -10.38 21.01
N THR A 218 -0.92 -11.13 21.18
CA THR A 218 0.19 -10.76 22.07
C THR A 218 1.55 -11.17 21.50
N SER A 219 2.59 -10.39 21.77
CA SER A 219 3.99 -10.77 21.47
C SER A 219 4.61 -11.70 22.52
N ASN A 220 3.91 -11.98 23.62
CA ASN A 220 4.42 -12.82 24.71
C ASN A 220 3.76 -14.21 24.66
N LEU A 221 4.55 -15.23 24.30
CA LEU A 221 4.08 -16.62 24.17
C LEU A 221 3.45 -17.15 25.47
N SER A 222 4.05 -16.88 26.63
CA SER A 222 3.53 -17.35 27.92
C SER A 222 2.15 -16.75 28.23
N LYS A 223 1.93 -15.47 27.89
CA LYS A 223 0.61 -14.83 28.01
C LYS A 223 -0.41 -15.47 27.06
N ALA A 224 -0.01 -15.75 25.82
CA ALA A 224 -0.86 -16.43 24.85
C ALA A 224 -1.27 -17.82 25.33
N LEU A 225 -0.31 -18.63 25.80
CA LEU A 225 -0.53 -19.98 26.32
C LEU A 225 -1.44 -19.97 27.57
N LYS A 226 -1.21 -19.05 28.51
CA LYS A 226 -2.06 -18.90 29.71
C LYS A 226 -3.51 -18.56 29.33
N ARG A 227 -3.67 -17.68 28.34
CA ARG A 227 -4.99 -17.26 27.83
C ARG A 227 -5.66 -18.41 27.09
N ALA A 228 -4.94 -19.12 26.21
CA ALA A 228 -5.44 -20.31 25.51
C ALA A 228 -5.94 -21.38 26.48
N LYS A 229 -5.14 -21.73 27.50
CA LYS A 229 -5.53 -22.69 28.55
C LYS A 229 -6.83 -22.30 29.26
N ARG A 230 -7.04 -21.01 29.54
CA ARG A 230 -8.24 -20.51 30.23
C ARG A 230 -9.53 -20.71 29.44
N TYR A 231 -9.46 -20.67 28.11
CA TYR A 231 -10.63 -20.72 27.23
C TYR A 231 -10.67 -21.97 26.35
N SER A 232 -9.93 -23.02 26.74
CA SER A 232 -9.76 -24.24 25.95
C SER A 232 -9.34 -23.98 24.50
N GLY A 233 -8.60 -22.89 24.29
CA GLY A 233 -8.19 -22.43 22.98
C GLY A 233 -6.84 -22.96 22.52
N GLN A 234 -6.51 -22.73 21.26
CA GLN A 234 -5.21 -23.01 20.66
C GLN A 234 -4.42 -21.72 20.43
N VAL A 235 -3.12 -21.72 20.72
CA VAL A 235 -2.23 -20.64 20.29
C VAL A 235 -1.79 -20.89 18.85
N LYS A 236 -1.99 -19.91 17.97
CA LYS A 236 -1.35 -19.89 16.64
C LYS A 236 -0.37 -18.74 16.55
N LYS A 237 0.77 -18.98 15.89
CA LYS A 237 1.62 -17.89 15.39
C LYS A 237 0.78 -17.09 14.41
N TYR A 238 0.73 -15.79 14.63
CA TYR A 238 -0.04 -14.87 13.83
C TYR A 238 0.88 -13.94 13.06
N TYR A 239 0.65 -13.91 11.75
CA TYR A 239 1.31 -13.01 10.82
C TYR A 239 0.22 -12.05 10.35
N THR A 240 0.22 -10.80 10.85
CA THR A 240 -0.48 -9.73 10.14
C THR A 240 0.34 -9.45 8.88
N ALA A 241 -0.02 -10.09 7.76
CA ALA A 241 0.25 -9.50 6.46
C ALA A 241 -0.70 -8.30 6.18
N ASP A 242 -1.53 -7.95 7.17
CA ASP A 242 -2.30 -6.73 7.17
C ASP A 242 -1.36 -5.55 7.38
N HIS A 243 -1.23 -4.81 6.28
CA HIS A 243 -0.58 -3.52 6.11
C HIS A 243 0.69 -3.66 5.30
N GLU A 244 0.63 -3.02 4.13
CA GLU A 244 1.77 -2.66 3.31
C GLU A 244 2.99 -2.46 4.21
N PHE A 245 4.04 -3.24 3.99
CA PHE A 245 5.28 -3.17 4.76
C PHE A 245 6.05 -1.85 4.57
N ILE A 246 5.35 -0.81 4.14
CA ILE A 246 5.89 0.45 3.71
C ILE A 246 6.00 1.33 4.94
N GLU A 247 7.23 1.73 5.23
CA GLU A 247 7.46 2.77 6.22
C GLU A 247 6.70 4.03 5.81
N SER A 248 5.88 4.56 6.72
CA SER A 248 5.19 5.81 6.44
C SER A 248 6.20 6.91 6.09
N PRO A 249 5.98 7.65 4.98
CA PRO A 249 6.90 8.71 4.59
C PRO A 249 6.75 9.93 5.50
N TYR A 250 5.68 10.05 6.28
CA TYR A 250 5.42 11.21 7.12
C TYR A 250 6.30 11.23 8.36
N ILE A 251 6.97 12.37 8.55
CA ILE A 251 7.90 12.59 9.64
C ILE A 251 7.34 13.61 10.63
N TYR A 252 7.43 13.25 11.91
CA TYR A 252 7.03 14.08 13.04
C TYR A 252 8.20 14.31 13.98
N GLN A 253 8.21 15.46 14.63
CA GLN A 253 9.14 15.77 15.71
C GLN A 253 8.37 15.96 17.01
N CYS A 254 8.72 15.21 18.06
CA CYS A 254 8.20 15.44 19.40
C CYS A 254 8.56 16.85 19.88
N LYS A 255 7.59 17.62 20.36
CA LYS A 255 7.80 19.00 20.80
C LYS A 255 8.74 19.09 22.01
N GLU A 256 8.65 18.13 22.92
CA GLU A 256 9.42 18.06 24.18
C GLU A 256 10.86 17.59 23.94
N CYS A 257 11.05 16.34 23.54
CA CYS A 257 12.39 15.74 23.43
C CYS A 257 13.05 15.88 22.05
N LYS A 258 12.40 16.56 21.10
CA LYS A 258 12.86 16.79 19.72
C LYS A 258 13.15 15.53 18.89
N ARG A 259 12.80 14.33 19.40
CA ARG A 259 12.94 13.06 18.70
C ARG A 259 12.11 13.07 17.41
N ILE A 260 12.70 12.54 16.35
CA ILE A 260 12.04 12.32 15.06
C ILE A 260 11.40 10.93 15.05
N GLU A 261 10.13 10.85 14.66
CA GLU A 261 9.37 9.61 14.55
C GLU A 261 8.58 9.56 13.23
N ARG A 262 8.48 8.37 12.63
CA ARG A 262 7.59 8.09 11.48
C ARG A 262 6.23 7.64 11.99
N LYS A 263 5.14 8.13 11.40
CA LYS A 263 3.78 7.76 11.79
C LYS A 263 2.89 7.56 10.58
N ASP A 264 1.96 6.61 10.68
CA ASP A 264 1.14 6.10 9.56
C ASP A 264 0.20 7.13 8.93
N SER A 265 -0.01 8.26 9.61
CA SER A 265 -0.91 9.31 9.14
C SER A 265 -0.56 10.68 9.77
N PRO A 266 -0.78 11.79 9.03
CA PRO A 266 -0.77 13.15 9.58
C PRO A 266 -1.86 13.49 10.56
N PHE A 267 -2.79 12.57 10.76
CA PHE A 267 -4.02 12.84 11.51
C PHE A 267 -4.03 12.22 12.88
N LEU A 268 -3.09 11.32 13.15
CA LEU A 268 -3.00 10.65 14.44
C LEU A 268 -2.32 11.50 15.51
N LEU A 269 -1.98 12.78 15.24
CA LEU A 269 -1.23 13.66 16.14
C LEU A 269 -1.79 13.68 17.57
N ASN A 270 -3.11 13.71 17.73
CA ASN A 270 -3.79 13.76 19.02
C ASN A 270 -3.80 12.43 19.80
N HIS A 271 -3.27 11.36 19.20
CA HIS A 271 -3.16 10.02 19.78
C HIS A 271 -1.70 9.52 19.77
N LEU A 272 -0.73 10.39 19.45
CA LEU A 272 0.67 10.03 19.45
C LEU A 272 1.27 10.21 20.82
N VAL A 273 1.95 9.17 21.32
CA VAL A 273 2.77 9.25 22.52
C VAL A 273 4.23 9.02 22.11
N CYS A 274 5.13 9.92 22.52
CA CYS A 274 6.55 9.77 22.25
C CYS A 274 7.10 8.52 22.93
N GLY A 275 7.76 7.66 22.15
CA GLY A 275 8.36 6.44 22.69
C GLY A 275 9.49 6.70 23.69
N ARG A 276 10.05 7.92 23.70
CA ARG A 276 11.14 8.33 24.61
C ARG A 276 10.63 9.07 25.85
N CYS A 277 9.95 10.21 25.66
CA CYS A 277 9.56 11.09 26.78
C CYS A 277 8.08 10.99 27.17
N LYS A 278 7.28 10.19 26.48
CA LYS A 278 5.82 10.10 26.66
C LYS A 278 5.03 11.37 26.34
N GLY A 279 5.67 12.43 25.84
CA GLY A 279 4.98 13.63 25.36
C GLY A 279 4.00 13.35 24.22
N GLU A 280 2.91 14.11 24.19
CA GLU A 280 1.77 13.89 23.29
C GLU A 280 1.73 14.88 22.11
N ILE A 281 2.59 15.92 22.16
CA ILE A 281 2.60 16.97 21.16
C ILE A 281 3.69 16.70 20.11
N PHE A 282 3.27 16.61 18.86
CA PHE A 282 4.15 16.40 17.71
C PHE A 282 4.00 17.51 16.66
N ILE A 283 5.11 17.85 16.02
CA ILE A 283 5.20 18.83 14.93
C ILE A 283 5.46 18.06 13.64
N PHE A 284 4.58 18.20 12.65
CA PHE A 284 4.82 17.66 11.31
C PHE A 284 6.03 18.35 10.67
N LYS A 285 6.99 17.56 10.17
CA LYS A 285 8.21 18.07 9.54
C LYS A 285 8.23 17.92 8.02
N GLY A 286 7.40 17.06 7.46
CA GLY A 286 7.34 16.81 6.04
C GLY A 286 7.29 15.32 5.72
N ILE A 287 7.54 15.00 4.46
CA ILE A 287 7.70 13.63 4.00
C ILE A 287 9.18 13.38 3.64
N LYS A 288 9.65 12.16 3.87
CA LYS A 288 10.98 11.71 3.47
C LYS A 288 10.93 11.04 2.11
#